data_AF-A0A7G9SDI9-F1
#
_entry.id   AF-A0A7G9SDI9-F1
#
_cell.length_a   1.000
_cell.length_b   1.000
_cell.length_c   1.000
_cell.angle_alpha   90.00
_cell.angle_beta   90.00
_cell.angle_gamma   90.00
#
_symmetry.space_group_name_H-M   'P 1'
#
loop_
_entity.id
_entity.type
_entity.pdbx_description
1 polymer ?
#
loop_
_entity_poly.entity_id
_entity_poly.type
_entity_poly.pdbx_seq_one_letter_code
_entity_poly.pdbx_strand_id
1 'polypeptide(L)' 'MTAPLVTLVFLIALWSFGKMMIDMIAADGSKIAAALRGQSLLAHPPQVTRPVSVRYQPRAGSVRRPVHVTPEWRAAA' A
#
# COMPACT_ATOMS: atom_id res chain seq x y z
N MET A 1 3.51 15.07 -55.58
CA MET A 1 4.82 15.27 -54.91
C MET A 1 4.75 15.12 -53.38
N THR A 2 3.81 14.34 -52.85
CA THR A 2 3.58 14.18 -51.39
C THR A 2 4.26 12.95 -50.80
N ALA A 3 4.56 11.94 -51.63
CA ALA A 3 5.25 10.71 -51.23
C ALA A 3 6.53 10.93 -50.40
N PRO A 4 7.48 11.84 -50.77
CA PRO A 4 8.68 12.06 -49.96
C PRO A 4 8.38 12.71 -48.60
N LEU A 5 7.30 13.49 -48.49
CA LEU A 5 6.91 14.13 -47.24
C LEU A 5 6.33 13.09 -46.27
N VAL A 6 5.52 12.16 -46.77
CA VAL A 6 4.92 11.08 -45.99
C VAL A 6 5.98 10.10 -45.48
N THR A 7 6.96 9.73 -46.32
CA THR A 7 8.07 8.87 -45.89
C THR A 7 8.95 9.54 -44.84
N LEU A 8 9.19 10.86 -44.95
CA LEU A 8 9.93 11.61 -43.93
C LEU A 8 9.21 11.58 -42.58
N VAL A 9 7.90 11.85 -42.56
CA VAL A 9 7.09 11.81 -41.33
C VAL A 9 7.09 10.42 -40.72
N PHE A 10 6.97 9.38 -41.54
CA PHE A 10 7.05 7.99 -41.09
C PHE A 10 8.40 7.64 -40.47
N LEU A 11 9.50 8.06 -41.09
CA LEU A 11 10.86 7.86 -40.56
C LEU A 11 11.07 8.56 -39.22
N ILE A 12 10.56 9.79 -39.08
CA ILE A 12 10.62 10.54 -37.81
C ILE A 12 9.83 9.81 -36.73
N ALA A 13 8.60 9.38 -37.03
CA ALA A 13 7.76 8.65 -36.08
C ALA A 13 8.40 7.33 -35.64
N LEU A 14 8.98 6.58 -36.58
CA LEU A 14 9.66 5.31 -36.30
C LEU A 14 10.89 5.52 -35.39
N TRP A 15 11.66 6.58 -35.66
CA TRP A 15 12.82 6.95 -34.85
C TRP A 15 12.42 7.34 -33.42
N SER A 16 11.41 8.20 -33.28
CA SER A 16 10.88 8.63 -31.98
C SER A 16 10.33 7.45 -31.18
N PHE A 17 9.63 6.52 -31.83
CA PHE A 17 9.12 5.32 -31.20
C PHE A 17 10.27 4.42 -30.69
N GLY A 18 11.30 4.20 -31.51
CA GLY A 18 12.49 3.45 -31.11
C GLY A 18 13.20 4.07 -29.91
N LYS A 19 13.39 5.40 -29.91
CA LYS A 19 13.97 6.13 -28.78
C LYS A 19 13.14 5.99 -27.51
N MET A 20 11.82 6.15 -27.60
CA MET A 20 10.92 6.00 -26.46
C MET A 20 11.00 4.58 -25.86
N MET A 21 11.06 3.54 -26.70
CA MET A 21 11.23 2.16 -26.22
C MET A 21 12.57 1.95 -25.50
N ILE A 22 13.66 2.50 -26.04
CA ILE A 22 14.98 2.43 -25.38
C ILE A 22 14.94 3.14 -24.03
N ASP A 23 14.36 4.34 -23.96
CA ASP A 23 14.29 5.11 -22.72
C ASP A 23 13.39 4.42 -21.68
N MET A 24 12.28 3.81 -22.11
CA MET A 24 11.39 3.02 -21.24
C MET A 24 12.10 1.78 -20.68
N ILE A 25 12.87 1.07 -21.51
CA ILE A 25 13.69 -0.06 -21.06
C ILE A 25 14.81 0.42 -20.13
N ALA A 26 15.44 1.56 -20.40
CA ALA A 26 16.48 2.12 -19.56
C ALA A 26 15.95 2.55 -18.19
N ALA A 27 14.73 3.11 -18.12
CA ALA A 27 14.08 3.51 -16.88
C ALA A 27 13.84 2.31 -15.94
N ASP A 28 13.42 1.17 -16.48
CA ASP A 28 13.17 -0.05 -15.70
C ASP A 28 14.36 -1.03 -15.67
N GLY A 29 15.41 -0.78 -16.46
CA GLY A 29 16.60 -1.64 -16.54
C GLY A 29 17.31 -1.79 -15.21
N SER A 30 17.27 -0.76 -14.36
CA SER A 30 17.78 -0.82 -12.98
C SER A 30 17.00 -1.81 -12.11
N LYS A 31 15.67 -1.89 -12.27
CA LYS A 31 14.81 -2.84 -11.54
C LYS A 31 15.00 -4.26 -12.05
N ILE A 32 15.13 -4.44 -13.37
CA ILE A 32 15.40 -5.74 -13.99
C ILE A 32 16.77 -6.25 -13.56
N ALA A 33 17.80 -5.41 -13.60
CA ALA A 33 19.14 -5.75 -13.10
C ALA A 33 19.14 -6.04 -11.60
N ALA A 34 18.40 -5.27 -10.79
CA ALA A 34 18.25 -5.54 -9.36
C ALA A 34 17.52 -6.86 -9.08
N ALA A 35 16.49 -7.19 -9.86
CA ALA A 35 15.77 -8.46 -9.75
C ALA A 35 16.64 -9.65 -10.13
N LEU A 36 17.42 -9.57 -11.22
CA LEU A 36 18.37 -10.62 -11.63
C LEU A 36 19.50 -10.83 -10.61
N ARG A 37 19.93 -9.77 -9.92
CA ARG A 37 20.93 -9.85 -8.83
C ARG A 37 20.33 -10.33 -7.49
N GLY A 38 19.02 -10.59 -7.42
CA GLY A 38 18.35 -10.96 -6.16
C GLY A 38 18.24 -9.80 -5.15
N GLN A 39 18.54 -8.56 -5.56
CA GLN A 39 18.49 -7.35 -4.74
C GLN A 39 17.20 -6.53 -4.97
N SER A 40 16.15 -7.19 -5.43
CA SER A 40 14.83 -6.57 -5.63
C SER A 40 14.26 -6.09 -4.28
N LEU A 41 13.59 -4.93 -4.29
CA LEU A 41 12.86 -4.41 -3.12
C LEU A 41 11.77 -5.37 -2.62
N LEU A 42 11.28 -6.29 -3.46
CA LEU A 42 10.39 -7.39 -3.04
C LEU A 42 11.13 -8.48 -2.25
N ALA A 43 12.43 -8.67 -2.48
CA ALA A 43 13.26 -9.63 -1.75
C ALA A 43 13.67 -9.10 -0.36
N HIS A 44 13.76 -7.78 -0.21
CA HIS A 44 14.10 -7.13 1.07
C HIS A 44 13.09 -6.02 1.39
N PRO A 45 11.87 -6.37 1.82
CA PRO A 45 10.92 -5.36 2.27
C PRO A 45 11.54 -4.57 3.42
N PRO A 46 11.41 -3.22 3.43
CA PRO A 46 11.89 -2.43 4.55
C PRO A 46 11.15 -2.88 5.82
N GLN A 47 11.88 -3.52 6.73
CA GLN A 47 11.33 -3.93 8.02
C GLN A 47 11.10 -2.68 8.86
N VAL A 48 9.85 -2.24 8.94
CA VAL A 48 9.45 -1.13 9.80
C VAL A 48 8.99 -1.70 11.13
N THR A 49 9.84 -1.62 12.15
CA THR A 49 9.44 -1.88 13.53
C THR A 49 8.71 -0.65 14.07
N ARG A 50 7.41 -0.79 14.37
CA ARG A 50 6.62 0.25 15.07
C ARG A 50 6.36 -0.18 16.51
N PRO A 51 6.56 0.70 17.50
CA PRO A 51 6.21 0.40 18.88
C PRO A 51 4.69 0.25 19.01
N VAL A 52 4.24 -0.86 19.58
CA VAL A 52 2.84 -1.10 19.94
C VAL A 52 2.69 -0.91 21.45
N SER A 53 1.97 0.12 21.87
CA SER A 53 1.66 0.34 23.29
C SER A 53 0.35 -0.35 23.66
N VAL A 54 0.41 -1.30 24.61
CA VAL A 54 -0.78 -1.91 25.20
C VAL A 54 -1.14 -1.12 26.46
N ARG A 55 -2.35 -0.55 26.49
CA ARG A 55 -2.87 0.14 27.68
C ARG A 55 -3.76 -0.82 28.46
N TYR A 56 -3.24 -1.34 29.58
CA TYR A 56 -4.03 -2.16 30.49
C TYR A 56 -4.91 -1.27 31.37
N GLN A 57 -6.23 -1.47 31.29
CA GLN A 57 -7.17 -0.85 32.20
C GLN A 57 -7.84 -1.97 33.02
N PRO A 58 -7.54 -2.09 34.32
CA PRO A 58 -8.23 -3.05 35.15
C PRO A 58 -9.71 -2.67 35.17
N ARG A 59 -10.57 -3.61 34.76
CA ARG A 59 -12.02 -3.45 34.89
C ARG A 59 -12.27 -3.27 36.38
N ALA A 60 -12.74 -2.10 36.79
CA ALA A 60 -13.11 -1.85 38.19
C ALA A 60 -14.01 -3.01 38.60
N GLY A 61 -13.50 -3.85 39.52
CA GLY A 61 -14.19 -5.04 39.96
C GLY A 61 -15.61 -4.60 40.29
N SER A 62 -16.60 -5.20 39.64
CA SER A 62 -18.00 -4.92 39.91
C SER A 62 -18.21 -5.17 41.40
N VAL A 63 -18.16 -4.11 42.20
CA VAL A 63 -18.52 -4.14 43.60
C VAL A 63 -20.01 -4.47 43.58
N ARG A 64 -20.30 -5.76 43.68
CA ARG A 64 -21.64 -6.32 43.69
C ARG A 64 -22.25 -5.88 45.02
N ARG A 65 -22.73 -4.64 45.07
CA ARG A 65 -23.43 -4.11 46.24
C ARG A 65 -24.75 -4.89 46.34
N PRO A 66 -25.08 -5.47 47.50
CA PRO A 66 -26.37 -6.10 47.70
C PRO A 66 -27.45 -5.02 47.50
N VAL A 67 -28.37 -5.28 46.57
CA VAL A 67 -29.53 -4.41 46.34
C VAL A 67 -30.53 -4.71 47.46
N HIS A 68 -30.75 -3.75 48.34
CA HIS A 68 -31.85 -3.81 49.30
C HIS A 68 -33.17 -3.55 48.58
N VAL A 69 -34.02 -4.56 48.48
CA VAL A 69 -35.35 -4.44 47.88
C VAL A 69 -36.27 -3.80 48.92
N THR A 70 -36.79 -2.61 48.62
CA THR A 70 -37.81 -1.95 49.45
C THR A 70 -39.19 -2.56 49.17
N PRO A 71 -40.08 -2.63 50.18
CA PRO A 71 -41.39 -3.31 50.06
C PRO A 71 -42.32 -2.71 49.01
N GLU A 72 -42.07 -1.48 48.58
CA GLU A 72 -42.82 -0.76 47.53
C GLU A 72 -42.77 -1.49 46.18
N TRP A 73 -41.73 -2.29 45.93
CA TRP A 73 -41.54 -3.03 44.69
C TRP A 73 -42.45 -4.26 44.57
N ARG A 74 -43.08 -4.70 45.68
CA ARG A 74 -44.08 -5.79 45.65
C ARG A 74 -45.48 -5.31 45.28
N ALA A 75 -45.75 -4.01 45.34
CA ALA A 75 -47.07 -3.47 45.00
C ALA A 75 -47.29 -3.29 43.48
N ALA A 76 -46.25 -3.50 42.67
CA ALA A 76 -46.28 -3.36 41.22
C ALA A 76 -46.25 -4.70 40.45
N ALA A 77 -46.35 -5.83 41.16
CA ALA A 77 -46.35 -7.19 40.58
C ALA A 77 -47.76 -7.81 40.60
#